data_AF-Q1L0A0-F1
#
_entry.id   AF-Q1L0A0-F1
#
_cell.length_a   1.000
_cell.length_b   1.000
_cell.length_c   1.000
_cell.angle_alpha   90.00
_cell.angle_beta   90.00
_cell.angle_gamma   90.00
#
_symmetry.space_group_name_H-M   'P 1'
#
loop_
_entity.id
_entity.type
_entity.pdbx_description
1 polymer ?
#
loop_
_entity_poly.entity_id
_entity_poly.type
_entity_poly.pdbx_seq_one_letter_code
_entity_poly.pdbx_strand_id
1 'polypeptide(L)'
;IKYLKDLNGHKSTNDLRTAFIKCSALETYMSWLYYKSKNDDDAKQLNNGTIPDEFLRSMFYTFGDFKDLYFDTDISKKDENMTKVKTKINNVLQKNGQNDDKKRKEWWDTNGPKIWKGMLCGLTYDIKPKGKQTNVLKQLNQKYKYPCDLEMFAS
;
A
#
# COMPACT_ATOMS: atom_id res chain seq x y z
N ILE A 1 0.37 9.77 1.92
CA ILE A 1 -0.23 10.51 0.78
C ILE A 1 0.76 11.38 -0.04
N LYS A 2 2.01 11.63 0.40
CA LYS A 2 2.95 12.56 -0.28
C LYS A 2 3.09 12.32 -1.81
N TYR A 3 3.35 11.09 -2.25
CA TYR A 3 3.55 10.80 -3.67
C TYR A 3 2.29 11.00 -4.53
N LEU A 4 1.10 10.84 -3.95
CA LEU A 4 -0.16 11.16 -4.63
C LEU A 4 -0.34 12.68 -4.78
N LYS A 5 0.16 13.48 -3.83
CA LYS A 5 0.20 14.95 -3.96
C LYS A 5 1.13 15.41 -5.08
N ASP A 6 2.15 14.64 -5.42
CA ASP A 6 3.12 15.00 -6.47
C ASP A 6 2.69 14.54 -7.87
N LEU A 7 1.55 13.83 -8.00
CA LEU A 7 0.97 13.50 -9.29
C LEU A 7 0.62 14.76 -10.10
N ASN A 8 0.80 14.68 -11.41
CA ASN A 8 0.37 15.71 -12.35
C ASN A 8 -0.42 15.06 -13.50
N GLY A 9 -1.14 15.88 -14.26
CA GLY A 9 -2.07 15.40 -15.29
C GLY A 9 -1.42 14.77 -16.53
N HIS A 10 -0.09 14.60 -16.60
CA HIS A 10 0.59 13.90 -17.70
C HIS A 10 1.01 12.48 -17.31
N LYS A 11 0.66 12.06 -16.09
CA LYS A 11 1.04 10.76 -15.54
C LYS A 11 0.14 9.65 -16.05
N SER A 12 0.74 8.47 -16.19
CA SER A 12 0.07 7.24 -16.61
C SER A 12 -0.64 6.55 -15.43
N THR A 13 -1.47 5.55 -15.72
CA THR A 13 -2.02 4.65 -14.69
C THR A 13 -0.94 3.85 -13.96
N ASN A 14 0.23 3.64 -14.58
CA ASN A 14 1.40 3.02 -13.93
C ASN A 14 2.04 3.96 -12.91
N ASP A 15 2.13 5.26 -13.21
CA ASP A 15 2.60 6.26 -12.24
C ASP A 15 1.67 6.35 -11.03
N LEU A 16 0.35 6.29 -11.27
CA LEU A 16 -0.67 6.25 -10.21
C LEU A 16 -0.46 5.03 -9.31
N ARG A 17 -0.31 3.84 -9.90
CA ARG A 17 0.00 2.59 -9.18
C ARG A 17 1.24 2.77 -8.31
N THR A 18 2.32 3.29 -8.88
CA THR A 18 3.59 3.50 -8.16
C THR A 18 3.42 4.48 -7.00
N ALA A 19 2.63 5.54 -7.17
CA ALA A 19 2.33 6.49 -6.10
C ALA A 19 1.54 5.86 -4.94
N PHE A 20 0.54 5.02 -5.23
CA PHE A 20 -0.19 4.24 -4.22
C PHE A 20 0.72 3.25 -3.47
N ILE A 21 1.57 2.50 -4.19
CA ILE A 21 2.54 1.58 -3.59
C ILE A 21 3.47 2.33 -2.63
N LYS A 22 4.05 3.46 -3.07
CA LYS A 22 4.98 4.23 -2.24
C LYS A 22 4.30 4.84 -1.02
N CYS A 23 3.08 5.36 -1.16
CA CYS A 23 2.34 5.93 -0.03
C CYS A 23 1.98 4.84 1.00
N SER A 24 1.38 3.75 0.56
CA SER A 24 0.94 2.66 1.44
C SER A 24 2.11 1.95 2.13
N ALA A 25 3.23 1.74 1.43
CA ALA A 25 4.46 1.20 2.02
C ALA A 25 5.02 2.12 3.11
N LEU A 26 5.12 3.43 2.84
CA LEU A 26 5.65 4.41 3.78
C LEU A 26 4.75 4.55 5.02
N GLU A 27 3.43 4.62 4.82
CA GLU A 27 2.46 4.69 5.92
C GLU A 27 2.52 3.42 6.77
N THR A 28 2.61 2.24 6.15
CA THR A 28 2.77 0.98 6.88
C THR A 28 4.06 0.96 7.69
N TYR A 29 5.17 1.41 7.11
CA TYR A 29 6.46 1.48 7.80
C TYR A 29 6.42 2.43 9.00
N MET A 30 5.88 3.64 8.83
CA MET A 30 5.75 4.61 9.94
C MET A 30 4.83 4.08 11.04
N SER A 31 3.68 3.50 10.68
CA SER A 31 2.77 2.86 11.63
C SER A 31 3.42 1.68 12.35
N TRP A 32 4.25 0.91 11.66
CA TRP A 32 5.00 -0.20 12.25
C TRP A 32 6.03 0.28 13.28
N LEU A 33 6.79 1.34 12.97
CA LEU A 33 7.72 1.95 13.93
C LEU A 33 6.99 2.39 15.20
N TYR A 34 5.82 3.02 15.05
CA TYR A 34 4.99 3.41 16.17
C TYR A 34 4.50 2.21 16.98
N TYR A 35 3.90 1.22 16.32
CA TYR A 35 3.40 -0.01 16.95
C TYR A 35 4.51 -0.72 17.72
N LYS A 36 5.66 -0.92 17.09
CA LYS A 36 6.84 -1.55 17.70
C LYS A 36 7.34 -0.80 18.93
N SER A 37 7.27 0.53 18.94
CA SER A 37 7.69 1.34 20.11
C SER A 37 6.80 1.14 21.35
N LYS A 38 5.60 0.59 21.18
CA LYS A 38 4.63 0.33 22.25
C LYS A 38 4.43 -1.15 22.56
N ASN A 39 4.70 -2.03 21.60
CA ASN A 39 4.41 -3.46 21.64
C ASN A 39 5.65 -4.29 21.24
N ASP A 40 6.80 -4.09 21.89
CA ASP A 40 8.07 -4.72 21.50
C ASP A 40 7.99 -6.26 21.49
N ASP A 41 7.31 -6.85 22.48
CA ASP A 41 7.15 -8.30 22.56
C ASP A 41 6.30 -8.86 21.43
N ASP A 42 5.14 -8.26 21.15
CA ASP A 42 4.30 -8.67 20.03
C ASP A 42 5.00 -8.46 18.69
N ALA A 43 5.77 -7.38 18.55
CA ALA A 43 6.51 -7.10 17.33
C ALA A 43 7.55 -8.19 16.98
N LYS A 44 8.01 -8.99 17.96
CA LYS A 44 8.94 -10.11 17.72
C LYS A 44 8.31 -11.22 16.89
N GLN A 45 6.97 -11.35 16.87
CA GLN A 45 6.25 -12.33 16.05
C GLN A 45 6.57 -12.17 14.55
N LEU A 46 6.88 -10.95 14.11
CA LEU A 46 7.19 -10.65 12.72
C LEU A 46 8.47 -11.36 12.24
N ASN A 47 9.43 -11.60 13.13
CA ASN A 47 10.65 -12.34 12.80
C ASN A 47 10.38 -13.81 12.38
N ASN A 48 9.22 -14.34 12.78
CA ASN A 48 8.75 -15.68 12.46
C ASN A 48 7.71 -15.67 11.33
N GLY A 49 7.58 -14.57 10.57
CA GLY A 49 6.62 -14.48 9.46
C GLY A 49 5.17 -14.34 9.91
N THR A 50 4.93 -13.81 11.12
CA THR A 50 3.57 -13.55 11.62
C THR A 50 3.41 -12.07 11.96
N ILE A 51 2.43 -11.43 11.32
CA ILE A 51 2.07 -10.04 11.64
C ILE A 51 1.21 -10.10 12.90
N PRO A 52 1.50 -9.30 13.93
CA PRO A 52 0.62 -9.20 15.11
C PRO A 52 -0.80 -8.82 14.69
N ASP A 53 -1.81 -9.50 15.25
CA ASP A 53 -3.20 -9.38 14.79
C ASP A 53 -3.74 -7.94 14.85
N GLU A 54 -3.41 -7.19 15.91
CA GLU A 54 -3.79 -5.78 16.02
C GLU A 54 -3.16 -4.93 14.92
N PHE A 55 -1.90 -5.18 14.58
CA PHE A 55 -1.21 -4.46 13.51
C PHE A 55 -1.74 -4.87 12.14
N LEU A 56 -2.03 -6.16 11.93
CA LEU A 56 -2.64 -6.66 10.70
C LEU A 56 -4.01 -6.00 10.46
N ARG A 57 -4.82 -5.84 11.52
CA ARG A 57 -6.08 -5.11 11.45
C ARG A 57 -5.87 -3.65 11.05
N SER A 58 -4.87 -2.98 11.62
CA SER A 58 -4.50 -1.61 11.22
C SER A 58 -4.11 -1.53 9.74
N MET A 59 -3.32 -2.48 9.24
CA MET A 59 -2.98 -2.56 7.82
C MET A 59 -4.22 -2.74 6.92
N PHE A 60 -5.20 -3.55 7.32
CA PHE A 60 -6.46 -3.68 6.56
C PHE A 60 -7.24 -2.38 6.49
N TYR A 61 -7.31 -1.60 7.58
CA TYR A 61 -7.97 -0.29 7.56
C TYR A 61 -7.24 0.68 6.64
N THR A 62 -5.91 0.79 6.73
CA THR A 62 -5.12 1.64 5.83
C THR A 62 -5.29 1.22 4.36
N PHE A 63 -5.30 -0.08 4.06
CA PHE A 63 -5.56 -0.56 2.70
C PHE A 63 -6.97 -0.19 2.21
N GLY A 64 -7.96 -0.28 3.10
CA GLY A 64 -9.33 0.21 2.87
C GLY A 64 -9.37 1.69 2.56
N ASP A 65 -8.68 2.53 3.34
CA ASP A 65 -8.62 3.98 3.10
C ASP A 65 -8.02 4.32 1.74
N PHE A 66 -6.97 3.60 1.31
CA PHE A 66 -6.42 3.77 -0.04
C PHE A 66 -7.38 3.33 -1.15
N LYS A 67 -8.18 2.28 -0.91
CA LYS A 67 -9.23 1.84 -1.82
C LYS A 67 -10.31 2.91 -1.94
N ASP A 68 -10.79 3.40 -0.82
CA ASP A 68 -11.84 4.42 -0.78
C ASP A 68 -11.36 5.73 -1.41
N LEU A 69 -10.08 6.09 -1.21
CA LEU A 69 -9.46 7.23 -1.89
C LEU A 69 -9.40 7.05 -3.41
N TYR A 70 -9.17 5.83 -3.90
CA TYR A 70 -9.15 5.51 -5.33
C TYR A 70 -10.55 5.59 -5.97
N PHE A 71 -11.56 5.07 -5.28
CA PHE A 71 -12.96 5.10 -5.75
C PHE A 71 -13.69 6.41 -5.43
N ASP A 72 -13.02 7.36 -4.76
CA ASP A 72 -13.60 8.62 -4.27
C ASP A 72 -14.80 8.40 -3.33
N THR A 73 -14.76 7.30 -2.55
CA THR A 73 -15.72 6.94 -1.51
C THR A 73 -15.22 7.25 -0.11
N ASP A 74 -14.00 7.80 0.03
CA ASP A 74 -13.44 8.12 1.34
C ASP A 74 -14.23 9.23 2.05
N ILE A 75 -14.38 9.05 3.36
CA ILE A 75 -15.11 9.96 4.25
C ILE A 75 -14.20 11.02 4.89
N SER A 76 -12.97 11.17 4.40
CA SER A 76 -12.00 12.07 5.02
C SER A 76 -12.47 13.52 4.92
N LYS A 77 -11.99 14.36 5.84
CA LYS A 77 -12.33 15.78 5.84
C LYS A 77 -11.89 16.38 4.50
N LYS A 78 -12.80 17.07 3.81
CA LYS A 78 -12.54 17.78 2.55
C LYS A 78 -11.71 19.03 2.79
N ASP A 79 -10.49 18.86 3.26
CA ASP A 79 -9.52 19.94 3.28
C ASP A 79 -8.92 20.16 1.88
N GLU A 80 -8.24 21.29 1.71
CA GLU A 80 -7.67 21.68 0.43
C GLU A 80 -6.66 20.65 -0.11
N ASN A 81 -5.93 19.99 0.78
CA ASN A 81 -4.91 19.00 0.42
C ASN A 81 -5.55 17.72 -0.13
N MET A 82 -6.56 17.20 0.55
CA MET A 82 -7.24 15.99 0.12
C MET A 82 -8.02 16.21 -1.18
N THR A 83 -8.66 17.38 -1.30
CA THR A 83 -9.35 17.77 -2.54
C THR A 83 -8.39 17.79 -3.72
N LYS A 84 -7.17 18.35 -3.55
CA LYS A 84 -6.14 18.34 -4.60
C LYS A 84 -5.70 16.93 -4.98
N VAL A 85 -5.56 16.02 -4.02
CA VAL A 85 -5.19 14.62 -4.27
C VAL A 85 -6.27 13.91 -5.08
N LYS A 86 -7.54 14.01 -4.66
CA LYS A 86 -8.69 13.44 -5.37
C LYS A 86 -8.76 13.92 -6.81
N THR A 87 -8.64 15.24 -7.01
CA THR A 87 -8.61 15.83 -8.36
C THR A 87 -7.45 15.29 -9.21
N LYS A 88 -6.26 15.13 -8.64
CA LYS A 88 -5.10 14.57 -9.36
C LYS A 88 -5.33 13.11 -9.76
N ILE A 89 -5.86 12.28 -8.86
CA ILE A 89 -6.20 10.89 -9.15
C ILE A 89 -7.23 10.85 -10.29
N ASN A 90 -8.35 11.57 -10.14
CA ASN A 90 -9.41 11.63 -11.15
C ASN A 90 -8.90 12.12 -12.51
N ASN A 91 -8.03 13.14 -12.54
CA ASN A 91 -7.43 13.62 -13.78
C ASN A 91 -6.56 12.57 -14.48
N VAL A 92 -5.77 11.79 -13.73
CA VAL A 92 -4.98 10.69 -14.28
C VAL A 92 -5.89 9.60 -14.83
N LEU A 93 -6.91 9.20 -14.07
CA LEU A 93 -7.88 8.17 -14.51
C LEU A 93 -8.59 8.60 -15.81
N GLN A 94 -9.07 9.85 -15.85
CA GLN A 94 -9.83 10.36 -16.99
C GLN A 94 -9.02 10.40 -18.28
N LYS A 95 -7.80 10.94 -18.20
CA LYS A 95 -6.90 11.05 -19.36
C LYS A 95 -6.45 9.71 -19.90
N ASN A 96 -6.43 8.67 -19.07
CA ASN A 96 -6.07 7.32 -19.46
C ASN A 96 -7.30 6.44 -19.75
N GLY A 97 -8.49 7.03 -19.94
CA GLY A 97 -9.69 6.32 -20.37
C GLY A 97 -10.36 5.45 -19.30
N GLN A 98 -10.00 5.64 -18.01
CA GLN A 98 -10.63 4.99 -16.85
C GLN A 98 -11.85 5.79 -16.36
N ASN A 99 -12.79 6.00 -17.30
CA ASN A 99 -13.96 6.85 -17.13
C ASN A 99 -15.18 6.11 -16.57
N ASP A 100 -15.16 4.78 -16.63
CA ASP A 100 -16.26 3.94 -16.18
C ASP A 100 -15.85 3.06 -14.98
N ASP A 101 -16.85 2.70 -14.18
CA ASP A 101 -16.66 1.94 -12.94
C ASP A 101 -16.06 0.56 -13.17
N LYS A 102 -16.35 -0.05 -14.32
CA LYS A 102 -15.82 -1.37 -14.69
C LYS A 102 -14.31 -1.31 -14.85
N LYS A 103 -13.78 -0.34 -15.60
CA LYS A 103 -12.32 -0.17 -15.78
C LYS A 103 -11.61 0.22 -14.49
N ARG A 104 -12.24 1.05 -13.66
CA ARG A 104 -11.70 1.40 -12.33
C ARG A 104 -11.60 0.16 -11.45
N LYS A 105 -12.65 -0.67 -11.44
CA LYS A 105 -12.67 -1.94 -10.73
C LYS A 105 -11.59 -2.89 -11.25
N GLU A 106 -11.49 -3.10 -12.56
CA GLU A 106 -10.47 -3.95 -13.20
C GLU A 106 -9.04 -3.49 -12.85
N TRP A 107 -8.81 -2.17 -12.82
CA TRP A 107 -7.52 -1.63 -12.40
C TRP A 107 -7.23 -1.91 -10.93
N TRP A 108 -8.21 -1.73 -10.04
CA TRP A 108 -8.04 -2.04 -8.63
C TRP A 108 -7.83 -3.54 -8.38
N ASP A 109 -8.61 -4.40 -9.04
CA ASP A 109 -8.47 -5.86 -8.95
C ASP A 109 -7.06 -6.29 -9.40
N THR A 110 -6.49 -5.60 -10.41
CA THR A 110 -5.13 -5.85 -10.90
C THR A 110 -4.03 -5.28 -10.00
N ASN A 111 -4.23 -4.09 -9.41
CA ASN A 111 -3.16 -3.33 -8.75
C ASN A 111 -3.26 -3.28 -7.22
N GLY A 112 -4.44 -3.49 -6.64
CA GLY A 112 -4.68 -3.66 -5.21
C GLY A 112 -3.75 -4.70 -4.57
N PRO A 113 -3.57 -5.90 -5.15
CA PRO A 113 -2.60 -6.87 -4.66
C PRO A 113 -1.15 -6.34 -4.67
N LYS A 114 -0.79 -5.50 -5.64
CA LYS A 114 0.55 -4.87 -5.73
C LYS A 114 0.73 -3.79 -4.66
N ILE A 115 -0.34 -3.05 -4.33
CA ILE A 115 -0.36 -2.07 -3.23
C ILE A 115 -0.18 -2.77 -1.89
N TRP A 116 -0.95 -3.83 -1.61
CA TRP A 116 -0.81 -4.65 -0.40
C TRP A 116 0.61 -5.21 -0.24
N LYS A 117 1.19 -5.70 -1.33
CA LYS A 117 2.59 -6.15 -1.35
C LYS A 117 3.59 -5.03 -1.04
N GLY A 118 3.34 -3.81 -1.51
CA GLY A 118 4.08 -2.62 -1.09
C GLY A 118 4.04 -2.39 0.43
N MET A 119 2.86 -2.56 1.04
CA MET A 119 2.69 -2.49 2.50
C MET A 119 3.51 -3.56 3.23
N LEU A 120 3.48 -4.81 2.75
CA LEU A 120 4.31 -5.90 3.30
C LEU A 120 5.81 -5.59 3.18
N CYS A 121 6.26 -5.03 2.05
CA CYS A 121 7.64 -4.59 1.89
C CYS A 121 8.01 -3.51 2.92
N GLY A 122 7.16 -2.50 3.09
CA GLY A 122 7.36 -1.43 4.08
C GLY A 122 7.42 -1.97 5.51
N LEU A 123 6.56 -2.93 5.85
CA LEU A 123 6.56 -3.61 7.15
C LEU A 123 7.88 -4.34 7.43
N THR A 124 8.43 -5.03 6.42
CA THR A 124 9.64 -5.85 6.59
C THR A 124 10.96 -5.11 6.35
N TYR A 125 10.91 -3.80 6.05
CA TYR A 125 12.08 -3.02 5.61
C TYR A 125 13.28 -3.10 6.57
N ASP A 126 13.02 -3.01 7.88
CA ASP A 126 14.06 -3.00 8.93
C ASP A 126 14.41 -4.39 9.48
N ILE A 127 13.83 -5.46 8.93
CA ILE A 127 14.13 -6.82 9.40
C ILE A 127 15.48 -7.25 8.84
N LYS A 128 16.51 -7.15 9.69
CA LYS A 128 17.84 -7.67 9.37
C LYS A 128 17.84 -9.20 9.53
N PRO A 129 18.26 -9.97 8.51
CA PRO A 129 18.40 -11.42 8.66
C PRO A 129 19.49 -11.73 9.71
N LYS A 130 19.10 -12.19 10.89
CA LYS A 130 20.03 -12.63 11.94
C LYS A 130 20.36 -14.11 11.72
N GLY A 131 21.48 -14.41 11.06
CA GLY A 131 22.16 -15.73 11.11
C GLY A 131 21.41 -16.95 10.55
N LYS A 132 20.12 -16.85 10.27
CA LYS A 132 19.31 -17.77 9.47
C LYS A 132 18.70 -16.95 8.35
N GLN A 133 18.69 -17.47 7.12
CA GLN A 133 17.99 -16.86 5.99
C GLN A 133 16.46 -16.95 6.21
N THR A 134 15.92 -16.20 7.16
CA THR A 134 14.47 -16.00 7.28
C THR A 134 14.08 -14.94 6.26
N ASN A 135 13.65 -15.38 5.08
CA ASN A 135 12.98 -14.50 4.13
C ASN A 135 11.54 -14.24 4.63
N VAL A 136 11.43 -13.41 5.67
CA VAL A 136 10.15 -13.06 6.32
C VAL A 136 9.15 -12.58 5.27
N LEU A 137 9.58 -11.75 4.32
CA LEU A 137 8.73 -11.30 3.22
C LEU A 137 8.17 -12.47 2.39
N LYS A 138 8.99 -13.48 2.07
CA LYS A 138 8.52 -14.71 1.39
C LYS A 138 7.51 -15.49 2.24
N GLN A 139 7.74 -15.59 3.56
CA GLN A 139 6.79 -16.26 4.47
C GLN A 139 5.46 -15.52 4.53
N LEU A 140 5.47 -14.19 4.66
CA LEU A 140 4.27 -13.36 4.65
C LEU A 140 3.53 -13.51 3.32
N ASN A 141 4.24 -13.43 2.19
CA ASN A 141 3.64 -13.61 0.86
C ASN A 141 2.96 -14.99 0.72
N GLN A 142 3.59 -16.06 1.21
CA GLN A 142 3.00 -17.40 1.20
C GLN A 142 1.80 -17.51 2.15
N LYS A 143 1.88 -16.93 3.34
CA LYS A 143 0.82 -16.99 4.36
C LYS A 143 -0.44 -16.25 3.92
N TYR A 144 -0.30 -15.06 3.33
CA TYR A 144 -1.42 -14.24 2.89
C TYR A 144 -1.86 -14.53 1.45
N LYS A 145 -1.17 -15.43 0.72
CA LYS A 145 -1.57 -16.02 -0.58
C LYS A 145 -2.03 -15.01 -1.66
N TYR A 146 -1.40 -13.84 -1.73
CA TYR A 146 -1.65 -12.90 -2.83
C TYR A 146 -0.86 -13.32 -4.09
N PRO A 147 -1.42 -13.15 -5.30
CA PRO A 147 -0.85 -13.70 -6.53
C PRO A 147 0.63 -13.32 -6.68
N CYS A 148 1.45 -14.36 -6.74
CA CYS A 148 2.88 -14.28 -6.93
C CYS A 148 3.16 -14.12 -8.42
N ASP A 149 3.35 -12.88 -8.86
CA ASP A 149 4.38 -12.61 -9.86
C ASP A 149 5.16 -11.35 -9.49
N LEU A 150 6.48 -11.52 -9.52
CA LEU A 150 7.50 -10.69 -8.90
C LEU A 150 8.61 -10.44 -9.92
N GLU A 151 8.28 -9.98 -11.13
CA GLU A 151 9.22 -9.11 -11.82
C GLU A 151 9.16 -7.73 -11.16
N MET A 152 9.85 -7.72 -10.02
CA MET A 152 10.72 -6.70 -9.50
C MET A 152 10.17 -5.29 -9.31
N PHE A 153 10.55 -4.73 -8.17
CA PHE A 153 10.81 -3.31 -7.94
C PHE A 153 11.88 -2.71 -8.91
N ALA A 154 12.09 -3.28 -10.10
CA ALA A 154 13.18 -2.99 -11.04
C ALA A 154 12.72 -2.90 -12.51
N SER A 155 11.59 -2.21 -12.74
CA SER A 155 11.40 -1.41 -13.96
C SER A 155 11.00 -0.02 -13.55
#